data_AF-A0A928ZU45-F1
#
_entry.id   AF-A0A928ZU45-F1
#
_cell.length_a   1.000
_cell.length_b   1.000
_cell.length_c   1.000
_cell.angle_alpha   90.00
_cell.angle_beta   90.00
_cell.angle_gamma   90.00
#
_symmetry.space_group_name_H-M   'P 1'
#
loop_
_entity.id
_entity.type
_entity.pdbx_description
1 polymer ?
#
loop_
_entity_poly.entity_id
_entity_poly.type
_entity_poly.pdbx_seq_one_letter_code
_entity_poly.pdbx_strand_id
1 'polypeptide(L)' 'MMHTFEVFVDIKECAGKNNATSRIMATRYEINASGRTDAHDTALFQAEKEYPKATEYDIRITRLLK' A
#
# COMPACT_ATOMS: atom_id res chain seq x y z
N MET A 1 -12.47 2.10 -18.84
CA MET A 1 -13.32 1.16 -18.09
C MET A 1 -12.73 1.03 -16.70
N MET A 2 -13.55 0.95 -15.64
CA MET A 2 -13.05 0.72 -14.28
C MET A 2 -12.99 -0.77 -14.02
N HIS A 3 -11.91 -1.20 -13.37
CA HIS A 3 -11.68 -2.56 -12.93
C HIS A 3 -11.39 -2.57 -11.43
N THR A 4 -11.67 -3.68 -10.77
CA THR A 4 -11.26 -3.90 -9.38
C THR A 4 -9.92 -4.62 -9.39
N PHE A 5 -8.90 -4.01 -8.78
CA PHE A 5 -7.57 -4.60 -8.60
C PHE A 5 -7.38 -5.03 -7.15
N GLU A 6 -6.73 -6.17 -6.97
CA GLU A 6 -6.15 -6.52 -5.68
C GLU A 6 -4.73 -5.96 -5.60
N VAL A 7 -4.48 -5.18 -4.55
CA VAL A 7 -3.20 -4.53 -4.30
C VAL A 7 -2.71 -4.88 -2.90
N PHE A 8 -1.52 -5.46 -2.80
CA PHE A 8 -0.83 -5.68 -1.54
C PHE A 8 0.17 -4.55 -1.32
N VAL A 9 0.21 -4.02 -0.10
CA VAL A 9 1.16 -2.98 0.31
C VAL A 9 1.92 -3.49 1.51
N ASP A 10 3.21 -3.73 1.33
CA ASP A 10 4.14 -3.97 2.44
C ASP A 10 4.60 -2.62 2.97
N ILE A 11 4.56 -2.47 4.28
CA ILE A 11 4.75 -1.20 4.97
C ILE A 11 5.83 -1.41 6.02
N LYS A 12 6.80 -0.50 6.03
CA LYS A 12 7.85 -0.48 7.03
C LYS A 12 7.77 0.81 7.84
N GLU A 13 7.61 0.66 9.15
CA GLU A 13 7.62 1.76 10.11
C GLU A 13 8.87 1.64 10.98
N CYS A 14 9.75 2.65 10.94
CA CYS A 14 10.86 2.77 11.88
C CYS A 14 10.48 3.70 13.02
N ALA A 15 10.55 3.21 14.26
CA ALA A 15 10.25 3.98 15.45
C ALA A 15 11.38 4.99 15.81
N GLY A 16 11.73 5.90 14.90
CA GLY A 16 12.65 7.01 15.15
C GLY A 16 14.10 6.63 15.47
N LYS A 17 14.94 7.65 15.68
CA LYS A 17 16.42 7.58 15.71
C LYS A 17 17.02 6.67 16.80
N ASN A 18 16.25 6.26 17.82
CA ASN A 18 16.76 5.56 19.00
C ASN A 18 16.06 4.23 19.33
N ASN A 19 15.01 3.82 18.61
CA ASN A 19 14.41 2.50 18.81
C ASN A 19 14.77 1.57 17.65
N ALA A 20 15.46 0.48 17.97
CA ALA A 20 15.80 -0.59 17.04
C ALA A 20 14.58 -1.40 16.55
N THR A 21 13.36 -1.00 16.92
CA THR A 21 12.13 -1.71 16.59
C THR A 21 11.55 -1.18 15.28
N SER A 22 11.98 -1.78 14.16
CA SER A 22 11.26 -1.67 12.90
C SER A 22 10.04 -2.58 12.92
N ARG A 23 8.87 -2.04 12.55
CA ARG A 23 7.67 -2.85 12.31
C ARG A 23 7.51 -3.02 10.81
N ILE A 24 7.39 -4.28 10.40
CA ILE A 24 7.03 -4.64 9.04
C ILE A 24 5.61 -5.19 9.12
N MET A 25 4.73 -4.63 8.31
CA MET A 25 3.33 -5.02 8.21
C MET A 25 2.94 -5.08 6.74
N ALA A 26 1.87 -5.80 6.44
CA ALA A 26 1.32 -5.86 5.10
C ALA A 26 -0.18 -5.65 5.17
N THR A 27 -0.72 -4.95 4.18
CA THR A 27 -2.16 -4.72 4.03
C THR A 27 -2.60 -5.06 2.61
N ARG A 28 -3.88 -5.36 2.45
CA ARG A 28 -4.50 -5.74 1.18
C ARG A 28 -5.64 -4.78 0.90
N TYR A 29 -5.60 -4.12 -0.25
CA TYR A 29 -6.65 -3.25 -0.75
C TYR A 29 -7.33 -3.86 -1.97
N GLU A 30 -8.64 -3.63 -2.07
CA GLU A 30 -9.41 -3.83 -3.29
C GLU A 30 -9.72 -2.45 -3.87
N ILE A 31 -9.05 -2.10 -4.97
CA ILE A 31 -9.05 -0.75 -5.54
C ILE A 31 -9.81 -0.76 -6.86
N ASN A 32 -10.83 0.07 -6.97
CA ASN A 32 -11.49 0.32 -8.25
C ASN A 32 -10.73 1.41 -9.00
N ALA A 33 -10.10 1.05 -10.11
CA ALA A 33 -9.26 1.96 -10.89
C ALA A 33 -9.42 1.75 -12.39
N SER A 34 -9.06 2.76 -13.15
CA SER A 34 -9.07 2.72 -14.62
C SER A 34 -7.95 1.86 -15.22
N GLY A 35 -6.90 1.58 -14.43
CA GLY A 35 -5.75 0.79 -14.84
C GLY A 35 -4.79 0.56 -13.67
N ARG A 36 -3.67 -0.12 -13.95
CA ARG A 36 -2.69 -0.51 -12.91
C ARG A 36 -2.03 0.70 -12.24
N THR A 37 -1.66 1.74 -13.00
CA THR A 37 -1.03 2.94 -12.43
C THR A 37 -1.97 3.65 -11.45
N ASP A 38 -3.22 3.84 -11.85
CA ASP A 38 -4.27 4.46 -11.02
C ASP A 38 -4.57 3.62 -9.76
N ALA A 39 -4.55 2.28 -9.90
CA ALA A 39 -4.69 1.37 -8.76
C ALA A 39 -3.51 1.48 -7.78
N HIS A 40 -2.29 1.62 -8.30
CA HIS A 40 -1.08 1.80 -7.52
C HIS A 40 -1.14 3.11 -6.72
N ASP A 41 -1.43 4.22 -7.39
CA ASP A 41 -1.42 5.54 -6.75
C ASP A 41 -2.53 5.67 -5.70
N THR A 42 -3.70 5.06 -5.95
CA THR A 42 -4.78 5.01 -4.97
C THR A 42 -4.41 4.16 -3.75
N ALA A 43 -3.75 3.00 -3.96
CA ALA A 43 -3.28 2.15 -2.86
C ALA A 43 -2.20 2.84 -2.03
N LEU A 44 -1.28 3.57 -2.67
CA LEU A 44 -0.26 4.38 -1.99
C LEU A 44 -0.92 5.44 -1.11
N PHE A 45 -1.81 6.24 -1.69
CA PHE A 45 -2.49 7.31 -0.97
C PHE A 45 -3.28 6.78 0.24
N GLN A 46 -3.95 5.63 0.09
CA GLN A 46 -4.66 5.02 1.20
C GLN A 46 -3.71 4.51 2.29
N ALA A 47 -2.60 3.86 1.91
CA ALA A 47 -1.58 3.39 2.84
C ALA A 47 -0.90 4.54 3.59
N GLU A 48 -0.64 5.67 2.93
CA GLU A 48 -0.08 6.88 3.55
C GLU A 48 -1.01 7.46 4.63
N LYS A 49 -2.33 7.44 4.35
CA LYS A 49 -3.33 7.93 5.30
C LYS A 49 -3.51 7.01 6.50
N GLU A 50 -3.49 5.69 6.28
CA GLU A 50 -3.67 4.69 7.34
C GLU A 50 -2.39 4.51 8.19
N TYR A 51 -1.21 4.67 7.57
CA TYR A 51 0.09 4.45 8.20
C TYR A 51 1.02 5.66 8.05
N PRO A 52 0.66 6.84 8.60
CA PRO A 52 1.40 8.09 8.38
C PRO A 52 2.82 8.12 8.97
N LYS A 53 3.18 7.12 9.77
CA LYS A 53 4.52 6.95 10.36
C LYS A 53 5.42 6.02 9.56
N ALA A 54 4.89 5.36 8.54
CA ALA A 54 5.70 4.48 7.73
C ALA A 54 6.77 5.28 6.98
N THR A 55 7.92 4.64 6.81
CA THR A 55 9.09 5.19 6.11
C THR A 55 9.23 4.64 4.70
N GLU A 56 8.54 3.54 4.40
CA GLU A 56 8.62 2.85 3.12
C GLU A 56 7.29 2.09 2.86
N TYR A 57 6.87 2.11 1.61
CA TYR A 57 5.74 1.35 1.08
C TYR A 57 6.20 0.60 -0.17
N ASP A 58 6.02 -0.71 -0.21
CA ASP A 58 6.23 -1.53 -1.41
C ASP A 58 4.87 -2.04 -1.90
N ILE A 59 4.50 -1.65 -3.11
CA ILE A 59 3.14 -1.84 -3.64
C ILE A 59 3.16 -2.85 -4.77
N ARG A 60 2.35 -3.89 -4.63
CA ARG A 60 2.28 -5.02 -5.57
C ARG A 60 0.83 -5.27 -5.99
N ILE A 61 0.55 -5.03 -7.27
CA ILE A 61 -0.74 -5.35 -7.89
C ILE A 61 -0.73 -6.81 -8.34
N THR A 62 -1.46 -7.66 -7.62
CA THR A 62 -1.40 -9.12 -7.79
C THR A 62 -2.37 -9.63 -8.84
N ARG A 63 -3.61 -9.14 -8.87
CA ARG A 63 -4.64 -9.63 -9.81
C ARG A 63 -5.71 -8.60 -10.13
N LEU A 64 -6.30 -8.73 -11.32
CA LEU A 64 -7.58 -8.13 -11.67
C LEU A 64 -8.69 -9.02 -11.08
N LEU A 65 -9.55 -8.44 -10.25
CA LEU A 65 -10.67 -9.16 -9.64
C LEU A 65 -11.92 -9.12 -10.53
N LYS A 66 -12.24 -7.95 -11.09
CA LYS A 66 -13.44 -7.69 -11.90
C LYS A 66 -13.17 -6.61 -12.95
#